data_AF-A0A2J8TPN2-F1
#
_entry.id   AF-A0A2J8TPN2-F1
#
_cell.length_a   1.000
_cell.length_b   1.000
_cell.length_c   1.000
_cell.angle_alpha   90.00
_cell.angle_beta   90.00
_cell.angle_gamma   90.00
#
_symmetry.space_group_name_H-M   'P 1'
#
loop_
_entity.id
_entity.type
_entity.pdbx_description
1 polymer ?
#
loop_
_entity_poly.entity_id
_entity_poly.type
_entity_poly.pdbx_seq_one_letter_code
_entity_poly.pdbx_strand_id
1 'polypeptide(L)'
;MGKKLDLSKLTDEEAQHVLEVVQRDFDLRRKEEERLEGLKGKIKKESSKKELLSDTAHLNETHCAHCLQPYRLLVNSKRQCLECGLFTCKSCGRVHPEEQGWLCDPCQLARVVKIGSLEWYYEHVKARFKR
;
A
#
# COMPACT_ATOMS: atom_id res chain seq x y z
N MET A 1 -17.67 -9.78 -32.10
CA MET A 1 -18.67 -8.80 -31.63
C MET A 1 -19.25 -9.31 -30.32
N GLY A 2 -18.96 -8.66 -29.19
CA GLY A 2 -19.49 -9.07 -27.89
C GLY A 2 -20.99 -8.78 -27.79
N LYS A 3 -21.77 -9.69 -27.20
CA LYS A 3 -23.19 -9.45 -26.92
C LYS A 3 -23.32 -8.20 -26.05
N LYS A 4 -24.03 -7.18 -26.57
CA LYS A 4 -24.34 -5.96 -25.83
C LYS A 4 -25.40 -6.28 -24.76
N LEU A 5 -25.22 -5.75 -23.56
CA LEU A 5 -26.21 -5.88 -22.49
C LEU A 5 -27.44 -5.07 -22.87
N ASP A 6 -28.59 -5.72 -23.04
CA ASP A 6 -29.88 -5.07 -23.31
C ASP A 6 -30.61 -4.82 -21.98
N LEU A 7 -30.82 -3.54 -21.68
CA LEU A 7 -31.49 -3.05 -20.46
C LEU A 7 -32.86 -2.43 -20.75
N SER A 8 -33.38 -2.53 -21.98
CA SER A 8 -34.64 -1.91 -22.41
C SER A 8 -35.89 -2.40 -21.68
N LYS A 9 -35.78 -3.49 -20.91
CA LYS A 9 -36.89 -4.08 -20.14
C LYS A 9 -37.06 -3.48 -18.75
N LEU A 10 -36.12 -2.66 -18.29
CA LEU A 10 -36.23 -1.98 -17.01
C LEU A 10 -37.25 -0.83 -17.13
N THR A 11 -38.10 -0.69 -16.12
CA THR A 11 -38.86 0.54 -15.89
C THR A 11 -37.92 1.68 -15.49
N ASP A 12 -38.40 2.92 -15.57
CA ASP A 12 -37.60 4.09 -15.22
C ASP A 12 -37.20 4.07 -13.73
N GLU A 13 -38.11 3.62 -12.85
CA GLU A 13 -37.84 3.49 -11.42
C GLU A 13 -36.76 2.43 -11.14
N GLU A 14 -36.80 1.30 -11.84
CA GLU A 14 -35.78 0.25 -11.72
C GLU A 14 -34.42 0.70 -12.28
N ALA A 15 -34.43 1.38 -13.43
CA ALA A 15 -33.22 1.91 -14.04
C ALA A 15 -32.54 2.95 -13.13
N GLN A 16 -33.33 3.84 -12.52
CA GLN A 16 -32.86 4.82 -11.55
C GLN A 16 -32.23 4.14 -10.33
N HIS A 17 -32.89 3.11 -9.78
CA HIS A 17 -32.35 2.35 -8.66
C HIS A 17 -31.02 1.66 -9.00
N VAL A 18 -30.92 1.04 -10.18
CA VAL A 18 -29.67 0.42 -10.66
C VAL A 18 -28.56 1.46 -10.81
N LEU A 19 -28.88 2.64 -11.35
CA LEU A 19 -27.92 3.73 -11.49
C LEU A 19 -27.35 4.18 -10.14
N GLU A 20 -28.17 4.29 -9.10
CA GLU A 20 -27.73 4.63 -7.74
C GLU A 20 -26.79 3.57 -7.14
N VAL A 21 -27.03 2.28 -7.43
CA VAL A 21 -26.11 1.19 -7.04
C VAL A 21 -24.78 1.33 -7.77
N VAL A 22 -24.81 1.58 -9.08
CA VAL A 22 -23.62 1.76 -9.90
C VAL A 22 -22.81 2.98 -9.45
N GLN A 23 -23.46 4.09 -9.10
CA GLN A 23 -22.79 5.29 -8.60
C GLN A 23 -22.04 5.02 -7.30
N ARG A 24 -22.64 4.27 -6.36
CA ARG A 24 -21.97 3.86 -5.12
C ARG A 24 -20.77 2.95 -5.37
N ASP A 25 -20.84 2.07 -6.37
CA ASP A 25 -19.71 1.24 -6.78
C ASP A 25 -18.57 2.09 -7.38
N PHE A 26 -18.88 3.09 -8.21
CA PHE A 26 -17.88 4.04 -8.71
C PHE A 26 -17.21 4.82 -7.58
N ASP A 27 -17.99 5.31 -6.61
CA ASP A 27 -17.45 6.01 -5.45
C ASP A 27 -16.56 5.11 -4.57
N LEU A 28 -16.93 3.83 -4.43
CA LEU A 28 -16.13 2.84 -3.72
C LEU A 28 -14.78 2.59 -4.43
N ARG A 29 -14.81 2.43 -5.76
CA ARG A 29 -13.59 2.22 -6.57
C ARG A 29 -12.67 3.43 -6.50
N ARG A 30 -13.20 4.65 -6.65
CA ARG A 30 -12.42 5.90 -6.53
C ARG A 30 -11.72 5.97 -5.17
N LYS A 31 -12.44 5.71 -4.08
CA LYS A 31 -11.86 5.73 -2.73
C LYS A 31 -10.73 4.72 -2.56
N GLU A 32 -10.86 3.53 -3.14
CA GLU A 32 -9.81 2.51 -3.08
C GLU A 32 -8.58 2.90 -3.91
N GLU A 33 -8.78 3.48 -5.11
CA GLU A 33 -7.69 4.01 -5.94
C GLU A 33 -6.93 5.12 -5.21
N GLU A 34 -7.64 6.11 -4.66
CA GLU A 34 -7.05 7.20 -3.86
C GLU A 34 -6.30 6.68 -2.63
N ARG A 35 -6.87 5.68 -1.94
CA ARG A 35 -6.22 5.04 -0.79
C ARG A 35 -4.90 4.39 -1.21
N LEU A 36 -4.90 3.59 -2.27
CA LEU A 36 -3.69 2.92 -2.78
C LEU A 36 -2.65 3.94 -3.27
N GLU A 37 -3.07 4.99 -3.97
CA GLU A 37 -2.19 6.06 -4.42
C GLU A 37 -1.53 6.78 -3.24
N GLY A 38 -2.30 7.14 -2.22
CA GLY A 38 -1.77 7.75 -0.99
C GLY A 38 -0.73 6.88 -0.29
N LEU A 39 -0.93 5.56 -0.26
CA LEU A 39 0.05 4.63 0.30
C LEU A 39 1.31 4.51 -0.57
N LYS A 40 1.16 4.43 -1.90
CA LYS A 40 2.29 4.44 -2.85
C LYS A 40 3.12 5.72 -2.73
N GLY A 41 2.46 6.87 -2.54
CA GLY A 41 3.11 8.16 -2.30
C GLY A 41 3.96 8.16 -1.03
N LYS A 42 3.46 7.59 0.08
CA LYS A 42 4.23 7.42 1.32
C LYS A 42 5.46 6.54 1.13
N ILE A 43 5.33 5.42 0.41
CA ILE A 43 6.46 4.54 0.08
C ILE A 43 7.51 5.31 -0.73
N LYS A 44 7.08 6.00 -1.79
CA LYS A 44 7.98 6.80 -2.64
C LYS A 44 8.75 7.86 -1.85
N LYS A 45 8.07 8.56 -0.93
CA LYS A 45 8.70 9.56 -0.06
C LYS A 45 9.80 8.96 0.81
N GLU A 46 9.56 7.80 1.41
CA GLU A 46 10.56 7.10 2.22
C GLU A 46 11.72 6.55 1.39
N SER A 47 11.45 6.06 0.17
CA SER A 47 12.50 5.64 -0.76
C SER A 47 13.40 6.80 -1.17
N SER A 48 12.84 7.95 -1.55
CA SER A 48 13.62 9.15 -1.88
C SER A 48 14.42 9.67 -0.68
N LYS A 49 13.84 9.61 0.52
CA LYS A 49 14.58 9.93 1.75
C LYS A 49 15.79 9.01 1.94
N LYS A 50 15.63 7.71 1.70
CA LYS A 50 16.72 6.74 1.78
C LYS A 50 17.82 7.03 0.76
N GLU A 51 17.45 7.35 -0.48
CA GLU A 51 18.39 7.73 -1.55
C GLU A 51 19.20 8.97 -1.18
N LEU A 52 18.59 9.99 -0.57
CA LEU A 52 19.31 11.18 -0.12
C LEU A 52 20.28 10.93 1.04
N LEU A 53 20.06 9.86 1.82
CA LEU A 53 20.85 9.51 2.99
C LEU A 53 21.90 8.43 2.72
N SER A 54 21.95 7.86 1.51
CA SER A 54 22.89 6.78 1.17
C SER A 54 24.35 7.21 1.29
N ASP A 55 24.63 8.49 1.08
CA ASP A 55 25.98 9.06 1.18
C ASP A 55 26.45 9.19 2.64
N THR A 56 25.55 8.98 3.60
CA THR A 56 25.85 8.98 5.04
C THR A 56 25.97 7.54 5.54
N ALA A 57 26.96 6.81 5.02
CA ALA A 57 27.10 5.33 5.14
C ALA A 57 26.92 4.76 6.56
N HIS A 58 27.25 5.51 7.61
CA HIS A 58 27.18 5.07 9.01
C HIS A 58 25.96 5.58 9.78
N LEU A 59 25.05 6.33 9.16
CA LEU A 59 23.92 6.94 9.86
C LEU A 59 23.00 5.88 10.48
N ASN A 60 22.78 4.76 9.77
CA ASN A 60 21.91 3.68 10.26
C ASN A 60 22.51 2.86 11.41
N GLU A 61 23.82 2.97 11.66
CA GLU A 61 24.46 2.31 12.80
C GLU A 61 24.04 2.97 14.12
N THR A 62 23.88 4.30 14.10
CA THR A 62 23.65 5.16 15.27
C THR A 62 22.24 5.74 15.36
N HIS A 63 21.51 5.82 14.24
CA HIS A 63 20.17 6.41 14.14
C HIS A 63 19.17 5.46 13.45
N CYS A 64 17.89 5.59 13.80
CA CYS A 64 16.79 4.93 13.11
C CYS A 64 16.75 5.33 11.63
N ALA A 65 16.64 4.35 10.71
CA ALA A 65 16.55 4.64 9.27
C ALA A 65 15.38 5.57 8.88
N HIS A 66 14.29 5.57 9.65
CA HIS A 66 13.06 6.30 9.30
C HIS A 66 12.86 7.58 10.08
N CYS A 67 12.86 7.55 11.42
CA CYS A 67 12.68 8.78 12.20
C CYS A 67 13.98 9.58 12.41
N LEU A 68 15.14 9.03 12.03
CA LEU A 68 16.47 9.62 12.22
C LEU A 68 16.80 9.96 13.69
N GLN A 69 16.06 9.40 14.65
CA GLN A 69 16.38 9.56 16.06
C GLN A 69 17.57 8.67 16.46
N PRO A 70 18.51 9.16 17.26
CA PRO A 70 19.64 8.37 17.77
C PRO A 70 19.15 7.21 18.64
N TYR A 71 19.69 5.99 18.46
CA TYR A 71 19.30 4.83 19.28
C TYR A 71 19.63 5.00 20.76
N ARG A 72 20.69 5.77 21.08
CA ARG A 72 21.10 6.05 22.47
C ARG A 72 20.02 6.75 23.30
N LEU A 73 19.08 7.44 22.65
CA LEU A 73 17.96 8.12 23.31
C LEU A 73 16.74 7.22 23.47
N LEU A 74 16.78 5.99 22.94
CA LEU A 74 15.64 5.11 22.80
C LEU A 74 15.91 3.77 23.49
N VAL A 75 15.12 3.43 24.52
CA VAL A 75 15.28 2.19 25.29
C VAL A 75 15.06 0.95 24.41
N ASN A 76 16.03 0.02 24.39
CA ASN A 76 15.93 -1.30 23.73
C ASN A 76 15.39 -1.25 22.29
N SER A 77 15.92 -0.32 21.50
CA SER A 77 15.21 0.21 20.33
C SER A 77 15.68 -0.33 18.99
N LYS A 78 16.90 -0.84 18.85
CA LYS A 78 17.47 -1.21 17.55
C LYS A 78 16.94 -2.57 17.08
N ARG A 79 16.20 -2.59 15.97
CA ARG A 79 15.66 -3.81 15.34
C ARG A 79 15.93 -3.80 13.85
N GLN A 80 16.39 -4.92 13.30
CA GLN A 80 16.66 -5.04 11.87
C GLN A 80 15.38 -5.44 11.13
N CYS A 81 15.05 -4.71 10.06
CA CYS A 81 13.97 -5.09 9.15
C CYS A 81 14.39 -6.30 8.32
N LEU A 82 13.56 -7.35 8.30
CA LEU A 82 13.83 -8.56 7.50
C LEU A 82 13.82 -8.29 5.99
N GLU A 83 13.03 -7.31 5.53
CA GLU A 83 12.83 -7.04 4.10
C GLU A 83 13.96 -6.19 3.51
N CYS A 84 14.38 -5.13 4.21
CA CYS A 84 15.35 -4.16 3.66
C CYS A 84 16.70 -4.15 4.38
N GLY A 85 16.88 -4.95 5.43
CA GLY A 85 18.12 -5.07 6.19
C GLY A 85 18.48 -3.86 7.06
N LEU A 86 17.73 -2.76 7.00
CA LEU A 86 17.99 -1.54 7.77
C LEU A 86 17.55 -1.69 9.23
N PHE A 87 18.27 -1.00 10.12
CA PHE A 87 17.90 -0.89 11.52
C PHE A 87 16.87 0.23 11.74
N THR A 88 15.92 -0.03 12.64
CA THR A 88 14.83 0.89 12.99
C THR A 88 14.57 0.88 14.49
N CYS A 89 13.93 1.95 14.98
CA CYS A 89 13.40 1.97 16.34
C CYS A 89 12.09 1.17 16.45
N LYS A 90 11.69 0.81 17.67
CA LYS A 90 10.40 0.12 17.93
C LYS A 90 9.18 0.87 17.37
N SER A 91 9.23 2.21 17.34
CA SER A 91 8.11 3.04 16.86
C SER A 91 8.05 3.19 15.33
N CYS A 92 9.06 2.71 14.60
CA CYS A 92 9.12 2.79 13.13
C CYS A 92 9.02 1.41 12.48
N GLY A 93 8.42 0.46 13.18
CA GLY A 93 8.22 -0.88 12.70
C GLY A 93 7.32 -1.68 13.63
N ARG A 94 7.19 -2.96 13.31
CA ARG A 94 6.27 -3.89 13.98
C ARG A 94 6.71 -5.33 13.72
N VAL A 95 6.14 -6.26 14.49
CA VAL A 95 6.39 -7.69 14.33
C VAL A 95 5.89 -8.15 12.96
N HIS A 96 6.67 -9.00 12.29
CA HIS A 96 6.29 -9.60 11.03
C HIS A 96 5.06 -10.52 11.24
N PRO A 97 4.03 -10.47 10.36
CA PRO A 97 2.77 -11.16 10.61
C PRO A 97 2.85 -12.69 10.57
N GLU A 98 3.77 -13.26 9.80
CA GLU A 98 3.87 -14.72 9.57
C GLU A 98 5.20 -15.31 10.07
N GLU A 99 6.31 -14.69 9.72
CA GLU A 99 7.65 -15.05 10.18
C GLU A 99 8.01 -14.46 11.56
N GLN A 100 8.90 -15.14 12.29
CA GLN A 100 9.50 -14.59 13.49
C GLN A 100 10.49 -13.48 13.12
N GLY A 101 10.07 -12.22 13.27
CA GLY A 101 10.98 -11.09 13.07
C GLY A 101 10.30 -9.74 13.06
N TRP A 102 10.96 -8.78 12.40
CA TRP A 102 10.59 -7.36 12.43
C TRP A 102 10.52 -6.78 11.03
N LEU A 103 9.53 -5.92 10.81
CA LEU A 103 9.38 -5.14 9.59
C LEU A 103 9.35 -3.65 9.96
N CYS A 104 10.07 -2.84 9.21
CA CYS A 104 9.90 -1.39 9.27
C CYS A 104 8.57 -0.98 8.64
N ASP A 105 8.04 0.17 9.06
CA ASP A 105 6.75 0.65 8.59
C ASP A 105 6.69 0.82 7.05
N PRO A 106 7.74 1.33 6.36
CA PRO A 106 7.69 1.41 4.90
C PRO A 106 7.67 0.05 4.21
N CYS A 107 8.44 -0.94 4.67
CA CYS A 107 8.38 -2.30 4.13
C CYS A 107 7.04 -2.96 4.41
N GLN A 108 6.44 -2.71 5.58
CA GLN A 108 5.08 -3.15 5.82
C GLN A 108 4.09 -2.51 4.84
N LEU A 109 4.21 -1.20 4.65
CA LEU A 109 3.29 -0.49 3.79
C LEU A 109 3.40 -0.99 2.35
N ALA A 110 4.61 -1.29 1.89
CA ALA A 110 4.86 -1.95 0.61
C ALA A 110 4.16 -3.30 0.50
N ARG A 111 4.17 -4.13 1.57
CA ARG A 111 3.41 -5.40 1.59
C ARG A 111 1.90 -5.16 1.51
N VAL A 112 1.37 -4.19 2.25
CA VAL A 112 -0.06 -3.85 2.20
C VAL A 112 -0.47 -3.41 0.80
N VAL A 113 0.32 -2.59 0.13
CA VAL A 113 0.05 -2.16 -1.25
C VAL A 113 0.15 -3.34 -2.22
N LYS A 114 1.18 -4.18 -2.09
CA LYS A 114 1.39 -5.34 -2.97
C LYS A 114 0.26 -6.36 -2.88
N ILE A 115 -0.23 -6.65 -1.67
CA ILE A 115 -1.33 -7.60 -1.47
C ILE A 115 -2.67 -6.94 -1.79
N GLY A 116 -2.89 -5.72 -1.28
CA GLY A 116 -4.16 -5.01 -1.38
C GLY A 116 -4.47 -4.46 -2.77
N SER A 117 -3.47 -4.29 -3.65
CA SER A 117 -3.72 -3.92 -5.04
C SER A 117 -4.43 -5.02 -5.83
N LEU A 118 -4.36 -6.27 -5.36
CA LEU A 118 -4.95 -7.45 -6.01
C LEU A 118 -4.63 -7.50 -7.51
N GLU A 119 -3.38 -7.16 -7.87
CA GLU A 119 -2.95 -7.06 -9.27
C GLU A 119 -3.25 -8.34 -10.05
N TRP A 120 -2.95 -9.49 -9.45
CA TRP A 120 -3.31 -10.80 -10.02
C TRP A 120 -4.79 -10.89 -10.41
N TYR A 121 -5.71 -10.45 -9.54
CA TYR A 121 -7.15 -10.55 -9.81
C TYR A 121 -7.55 -9.60 -10.95
N TYR A 122 -7.12 -8.34 -10.88
CA TYR A 122 -7.51 -7.34 -11.87
C TYR A 122 -6.89 -7.59 -13.24
N GLU A 123 -5.69 -8.17 -13.32
CA GLU A 123 -5.08 -8.60 -14.58
C GLU A 123 -5.89 -9.71 -15.24
N HIS A 124 -6.30 -10.74 -14.49
CA HIS A 124 -7.15 -11.80 -15.02
C HIS A 124 -8.52 -11.29 -15.46
N VAL A 125 -9.12 -10.38 -14.70
CA VAL A 125 -10.41 -9.74 -15.07
C VAL A 125 -10.26 -8.96 -16.37
N LYS A 126 -9.22 -8.12 -16.51
CA LYS A 126 -8.96 -7.31 -17.72
C LYS A 126 -8.63 -8.19 -18.94
N ALA A 127 -7.92 -9.29 -18.74
CA ALA A 127 -7.60 -10.24 -19.81
C ALA A 127 -8.86 -10.98 -20.30
N ARG A 128 -9.79 -11.30 -19.40
CA ARG A 128 -11.02 -12.03 -19.71
C ARG A 128 -12.14 -11.14 -20.26
N PHE A 129 -12.31 -9.96 -19.70
CA PHE A 129 -13.41 -9.05 -20.02
C PHE A 129 -12.87 -7.73 -20.55
N LYS A 130 -13.29 -7.35 -21.75
CA LYS A 130 -13.03 -6.02 -22.31
C LYS A 130 -14.02 -5.03 -21.68
N ARG A 131 -13.54 -4.14 -20.83
CA ARG A 131 -14.25 -2.97 -20.30
C ARG A 131 -13.29 -1.79 -20.22
#